data_AF-A0A2Z7CCJ6-F1
#
_entry.id   AF-A0A2Z7CCJ6-F1
#
_cell.length_a   1.000
_cell.length_b   1.000
_cell.length_c   1.000
_cell.angle_alpha   90.00
_cell.angle_beta   90.00
_cell.angle_gamma   90.00
#
_symmetry.space_group_name_H-M   'P 1'
#
loop_
_entity.id
_entity.type
_entity.pdbx_description
1 polymer ?
#
loop_
_entity_poly.entity_id
_entity_poly.type
_entity_poly.pdbx_seq_one_letter_code
_entity_poly.pdbx_strand_id
1 'polypeptide(L)'
;MVGDRETDLLFAANLGVRGFRVGPQGIAWDELAHQVLDAPRRAEVVRNTRETRIRVRVDLDKVAEPKVHTGLGFFDHMLEQIGKHGGFALELACDGDTHIDEHHTIEDCALALGQALKQALGDKRGIGRYGFALPMDESAAEARLDLSGRPYFVFEGSFPRERVGEVPTELVPHFFRSLCETLGANLHLAVRGDNAHHMVEACFKVVARTLRQAIRREGDELPSTKGSL
;
A
#
# COMPACT_ATOMS: atom_id res chain seq x y z
N MET A 1 29.14 5.42 -8.17
CA MET A 1 30.20 4.40 -8.28
C MET A 1 29.71 3.11 -7.64
N VAL A 2 29.95 1.98 -8.28
CA VAL A 2 29.65 0.64 -7.75
C VAL A 2 30.97 -0.07 -7.52
N GLY A 3 31.16 -0.66 -6.34
CA GLY A 3 32.37 -1.41 -6.01
C GLY A 3 32.13 -2.41 -4.89
N ASP A 4 33.04 -3.35 -4.71
CA ASP A 4 32.95 -4.42 -3.69
C ASP A 4 33.83 -4.15 -2.47
N ARG A 5 34.72 -3.14 -2.54
CA ARG A 5 35.68 -2.78 -1.49
C ARG A 5 35.32 -1.45 -0.82
N GLU A 6 35.79 -1.26 0.40
CA GLU A 6 35.65 0.02 1.11
C GLU A 6 36.41 1.16 0.42
N THR A 7 37.54 0.85 -0.22
CA THR A 7 38.31 1.81 -1.03
C THR A 7 37.49 2.38 -2.19
N ASP A 8 36.55 1.61 -2.75
CA ASP A 8 35.67 2.09 -3.80
C ASP A 8 34.67 3.12 -3.26
N LEU A 9 34.12 2.88 -2.06
CA LEU A 9 33.26 3.85 -1.39
C LEU A 9 34.01 5.13 -1.02
N LEU A 10 35.26 4.99 -0.56
CA LEU A 10 36.12 6.14 -0.27
C LEU A 10 36.42 6.95 -1.53
N PHE A 11 36.70 6.29 -2.65
CA PHE A 11 36.89 6.96 -3.93
C PHE A 11 35.60 7.68 -4.39
N ALA A 12 34.44 7.04 -4.26
CA ALA A 12 33.15 7.67 -4.55
C ALA A 12 32.92 8.93 -3.71
N ALA A 13 33.21 8.85 -2.41
CA ALA A 13 33.11 9.97 -1.48
C ALA A 13 34.06 11.12 -1.86
N ASN A 14 35.31 10.82 -2.21
CA ASN A 14 36.29 11.80 -2.67
C ASN A 14 35.87 12.50 -3.98
N LEU A 15 35.14 11.78 -4.84
CA LEU A 15 34.56 12.34 -6.07
C LEU A 15 33.24 13.10 -5.83
N GLY A 16 32.67 13.06 -4.62
CA GLY A 16 31.36 13.65 -4.32
C GLY A 16 30.19 12.94 -5.01
N VAL A 17 30.35 11.68 -5.42
CA VAL A 17 29.30 10.89 -6.08
C VAL A 17 28.77 9.79 -5.16
N ARG A 18 27.52 9.36 -5.40
CA ARG A 18 26.93 8.25 -4.64
C ARG A 18 27.72 6.96 -4.86
N GLY A 19 28.13 6.31 -3.76
CA GLY A 19 28.78 5.01 -3.75
C GLY A 19 27.80 3.88 -3.40
N PHE A 20 27.94 2.73 -4.04
CA PHE A 20 27.20 1.51 -3.73
C PHE A 20 28.19 0.37 -3.52
N ARG A 21 28.10 -0.28 -2.35
CA ARG A 21 28.89 -1.47 -2.05
C ARG A 21 28.11 -2.70 -2.43
N VAL A 22 28.63 -3.51 -3.33
CA VAL A 22 28.02 -4.79 -3.74
C VAL A 22 28.74 -5.98 -3.12
N GLY A 23 28.03 -7.10 -2.97
CA GLY A 23 28.59 -8.36 -2.47
C GLY A 23 28.10 -8.73 -1.07
N PRO A 24 28.73 -9.71 -0.40
CA PRO A 24 28.20 -10.33 0.83
C PRO A 24 27.97 -9.39 2.02
N GLN A 25 28.72 -8.29 2.06
CA GLN A 25 28.66 -7.25 3.11
C GLN A 25 28.00 -5.96 2.59
N GLY A 26 27.45 -5.99 1.37
CA GLY A 26 26.84 -4.88 0.68
C GLY A 26 25.44 -5.22 0.19
N ILE A 27 24.95 -4.46 -0.79
CA ILE A 27 23.68 -4.75 -1.45
C ILE A 27 23.87 -5.81 -2.55
N ALA A 28 22.85 -6.61 -2.76
CA ALA A 28 22.82 -7.54 -3.88
C ALA A 28 22.68 -6.80 -5.22
N TRP A 29 23.12 -7.45 -6.30
CA TRP A 29 23.14 -6.84 -7.64
C TRP A 29 21.75 -6.47 -8.16
N ASP A 30 20.74 -7.27 -7.84
CA ASP A 30 19.33 -6.99 -8.16
C ASP A 30 18.81 -5.74 -7.44
N GLU A 31 19.15 -5.59 -6.16
CA GLU A 31 18.77 -4.40 -5.38
C GLU A 31 19.51 -3.14 -5.88
N LEU A 32 20.77 -3.26 -6.29
CA LEU A 32 21.49 -2.16 -6.94
C LEU A 32 20.82 -1.78 -8.27
N ALA A 33 20.53 -2.76 -9.12
CA ALA A 33 19.89 -2.52 -10.41
C ALA A 33 18.57 -1.78 -10.23
N HIS A 34 17.75 -2.23 -9.28
CA HIS A 34 16.50 -1.59 -8.95
C HIS A 34 16.68 -0.14 -8.44
N GLN A 35 17.67 0.12 -7.56
CA GLN A 35 17.94 1.48 -7.10
C GLN A 35 18.43 2.44 -8.18
N VAL A 36 19.18 1.94 -9.17
CA VAL A 36 19.83 2.78 -10.19
C VAL A 36 18.97 2.93 -11.44
N LEU A 37 18.26 1.87 -11.86
CA LEU A 37 17.51 1.83 -13.11
C LEU A 37 16.05 2.22 -12.94
N ASP A 38 15.40 1.80 -11.84
CA ASP A 38 13.95 1.98 -11.69
C ASP A 38 13.58 3.30 -11.01
N ALA A 39 14.55 3.96 -10.35
CA ALA A 39 14.34 5.14 -9.52
C ALA A 39 13.12 4.96 -8.59
N PRO A 40 13.19 4.00 -7.66
CA PRO A 40 12.01 3.37 -7.10
C PRO A 40 11.25 4.28 -6.15
N ARG A 41 9.93 4.25 -6.30
CA ARG A 41 8.96 4.93 -5.44
C ARG A 41 8.79 4.16 -4.14
N ARG A 42 9.55 4.57 -3.13
CA ARG A 42 9.61 3.94 -1.82
C ARG A 42 9.25 4.89 -0.70
N ALA A 43 8.65 4.35 0.35
CA ALA A 43 8.44 5.08 1.59
C ALA A 43 8.49 4.14 2.79
N GLU A 44 8.90 4.71 3.93
CA GLU A 44 8.78 4.10 5.24
C GLU A 44 8.05 5.07 6.16
N VAL A 45 6.98 4.59 6.80
CA VAL A 45 6.21 5.33 7.80
C VAL A 45 6.28 4.59 9.12
N VAL A 46 6.65 5.32 10.17
CA VAL A 46 6.54 4.85 11.56
C VAL A 46 5.51 5.74 12.25
N ARG A 47 4.47 5.12 12.82
CA ARG A 47 3.38 5.80 13.52
C ARG A 47 3.18 5.14 14.87
N ASN A 48 3.36 5.89 15.94
CA ASN A 48 3.23 5.39 17.31
C ASN A 48 2.27 6.29 18.10
N THR A 49 1.27 5.69 18.72
CA THR A 49 0.34 6.33 19.66
C THR A 49 0.44 5.61 21.01
N ARG A 50 -0.52 5.88 21.91
CA ARG A 50 -0.66 5.08 23.14
C ARG A 50 -1.40 3.76 22.89
N GLU A 51 -2.09 3.64 21.77
CA GLU A 51 -2.94 2.50 21.39
C GLU A 51 -2.18 1.55 20.46
N THR A 52 -1.38 2.09 19.52
CA THR A 52 -0.70 1.29 18.49
C THR A 52 0.75 1.72 18.23
N ARG A 53 1.58 0.77 17.77
CA ARG A 53 2.93 0.99 17.26
C ARG A 53 3.07 0.34 15.89
N ILE A 54 3.24 1.15 14.86
CA ILE A 54 3.12 0.72 13.47
C ILE A 54 4.34 1.12 12.66
N ARG A 55 4.81 0.19 11.83
CA ARG A 55 5.78 0.43 10.78
C ARG A 55 5.27 -0.11 9.45
N VAL A 56 5.25 0.75 8.43
CA VAL A 56 4.91 0.38 7.05
C VAL A 56 6.07 0.71 6.14
N ARG A 57 6.42 -0.21 5.25
CA ARG A 57 7.34 0.00 4.12
C ARG A 57 6.67 -0.40 2.84
N VAL A 58 6.78 0.45 1.83
CA VAL A 58 6.29 0.16 0.47
C VAL A 58 7.35 0.43 -0.56
N ASP A 59 7.33 -0.37 -1.63
CA ASP A 59 8.07 -0.13 -2.86
C ASP A 59 7.13 -0.38 -4.05
N LEU A 60 6.63 0.72 -4.63
CA LEU A 60 5.62 0.68 -5.69
C LEU A 60 6.17 0.14 -7.01
N ASP A 61 7.49 0.07 -7.15
CA ASP A 61 8.18 -0.35 -8.37
C ASP A 61 8.83 -1.74 -8.22
N LYS A 62 8.58 -2.46 -7.12
CA LYS A 62 9.08 -3.83 -6.87
C LYS A 62 7.95 -4.77 -6.50
N VAL A 63 7.85 -5.93 -7.14
CA VAL A 63 6.92 -7.00 -6.71
C VAL A 63 7.65 -7.93 -5.74
N ALA A 64 7.08 -8.14 -4.56
CA ALA A 64 7.58 -9.09 -3.56
C ALA A 64 6.41 -9.75 -2.82
N GLU A 65 6.67 -10.87 -2.14
CA GLU A 65 5.67 -11.44 -1.23
C GLU A 65 5.42 -10.46 -0.07
N PRO A 66 4.15 -10.09 0.20
CA PRO A 66 3.82 -9.20 1.30
C PRO A 66 4.24 -9.80 2.65
N LYS A 67 4.70 -8.96 3.57
CA LYS A 67 5.02 -9.35 4.94
C LYS A 67 4.18 -8.55 5.90
N VAL A 68 3.14 -9.14 6.44
CA VAL A 68 2.16 -8.45 7.28
C VAL A 68 2.05 -9.13 8.64
N HIS A 69 2.13 -8.33 9.70
CA HIS A 69 1.93 -8.78 11.08
C HIS A 69 1.21 -7.70 11.88
N THR A 70 -0.11 -7.81 12.05
CA THR A 70 -0.92 -6.90 12.87
C THR A 70 -1.42 -7.54 14.16
N GLY A 71 -1.21 -8.85 14.32
CA GLY A 71 -1.80 -9.62 15.42
C GLY A 71 -3.25 -10.07 15.18
N LEU A 72 -3.80 -9.81 13.99
CA LEU A 72 -5.17 -10.20 13.60
C LEU A 72 -5.09 -11.02 12.30
N GLY A 73 -5.19 -12.35 12.41
CA GLY A 73 -4.86 -13.25 11.30
C GLY A 73 -5.70 -13.03 10.04
N PHE A 74 -7.00 -12.73 10.19
CA PHE A 74 -7.82 -12.40 9.02
C PHE A 74 -7.45 -11.04 8.39
N PHE A 75 -7.07 -10.05 9.19
CA PHE A 75 -6.66 -8.74 8.67
C PHE A 75 -5.29 -8.79 7.99
N ASP A 76 -4.35 -9.57 8.53
CA ASP A 76 -3.07 -9.88 7.88
C ASP A 76 -3.31 -10.42 6.48
N HIS A 77 -4.18 -11.43 6.35
CA HIS A 77 -4.56 -12.01 5.07
C HIS A 77 -5.15 -10.99 4.08
N MET A 78 -5.95 -10.04 4.56
CA MET A 78 -6.53 -8.98 3.72
C MET A 78 -5.49 -7.96 3.24
N LEU A 79 -4.57 -7.54 4.10
CA LEU A 79 -3.47 -6.65 3.73
C LEU A 79 -2.48 -7.31 2.76
N GLU A 80 -2.25 -8.62 2.90
CA GLU A 80 -1.50 -9.40 1.91
C GLU A 80 -2.15 -9.33 0.52
N GLN A 81 -3.49 -9.37 0.42
CA GLN A 81 -4.19 -9.19 -0.86
C GLN A 81 -3.85 -7.84 -1.50
N ILE A 82 -3.70 -6.77 -0.71
CA ILE A 82 -3.33 -5.44 -1.20
C ILE A 82 -1.96 -5.47 -1.86
N GLY A 83 -0.92 -5.96 -1.16
CA GLY A 83 0.43 -6.03 -1.74
C GLY A 83 0.49 -6.96 -2.95
N LYS A 84 -0.11 -8.15 -2.84
CA LYS A 84 -0.08 -9.19 -3.87
C LYS A 84 -0.76 -8.75 -5.17
N HIS A 85 -1.99 -8.26 -5.09
CA HIS A 85 -2.77 -7.88 -6.25
C HIS A 85 -2.52 -6.45 -6.71
N GLY A 86 -2.04 -5.58 -5.80
CA GLY A 86 -1.49 -4.26 -6.08
C GLY A 86 -0.18 -4.33 -6.87
N GLY A 87 0.57 -5.42 -6.75
CA GLY A 87 1.81 -5.63 -7.49
C GLY A 87 2.94 -4.74 -6.99
N PHE A 88 3.03 -4.55 -5.68
CA PHE A 88 4.09 -3.79 -5.03
C PHE A 88 4.55 -4.50 -3.75
N ALA A 89 5.76 -4.21 -3.29
CA ALA A 89 6.30 -4.79 -2.07
C ALA A 89 5.69 -4.06 -0.87
N LEU A 90 5.16 -4.81 0.07
CA LEU A 90 4.52 -4.31 1.28
C LEU A 90 5.10 -5.04 2.49
N GLU A 91 5.66 -4.29 3.43
CA GLU A 91 5.95 -4.77 4.78
C GLU A 91 5.14 -3.92 5.76
N LEU A 92 4.33 -4.55 6.62
CA LEU A 92 3.53 -3.86 7.64
C LEU A 92 3.63 -4.65 8.94
N ALA A 93 4.08 -3.98 9.99
CA ALA A 93 4.09 -4.51 11.35
C ALA A 93 3.30 -3.56 12.27
N CYS A 94 2.41 -4.12 13.08
CA CYS A 94 1.63 -3.40 14.08
C CYS A 94 1.60 -4.19 15.39
N ASP A 95 1.85 -3.47 16.48
CA ASP A 95 1.58 -3.91 17.85
C ASP A 95 0.53 -2.96 18.43
N GLY A 96 -0.70 -3.47 18.57
CA GLY A 96 -1.88 -2.71 18.95
C GLY A 96 -2.59 -3.27 20.18
N ASP A 97 -3.43 -2.45 20.78
CA ASP A 97 -4.23 -2.72 21.97
C ASP A 97 -5.43 -3.66 21.75
N THR A 98 -5.24 -4.75 21.00
CA THR A 98 -6.26 -5.76 20.64
C THR A 98 -6.99 -6.44 21.82
N HIS A 99 -6.53 -6.21 23.05
CA HIS A 99 -7.22 -6.62 24.28
C HIS A 99 -8.40 -5.72 24.65
N ILE A 100 -8.47 -4.50 24.09
CA ILE A 100 -9.63 -3.61 24.16
C ILE A 100 -10.60 -4.01 23.06
N ASP A 101 -10.21 -3.78 21.81
CA ASP A 101 -10.83 -4.29 20.59
C ASP A 101 -9.85 -4.13 19.41
N GLU A 102 -10.27 -4.52 18.22
CA GLU A 102 -9.48 -4.44 16.99
C GLU A 102 -9.52 -3.07 16.27
N HIS A 103 -10.32 -2.11 16.77
CA HIS A 103 -10.64 -0.86 16.08
C HIS A 103 -9.40 -0.03 15.80
N HIS A 104 -8.65 0.34 16.85
CA HIS A 104 -7.46 1.18 16.72
C HIS A 104 -6.41 0.53 15.83
N THR A 105 -6.24 -0.79 15.95
CA THR A 105 -5.29 -1.55 15.13
C THR A 105 -5.62 -1.44 13.65
N ILE A 106 -6.89 -1.65 13.27
CA ILE A 106 -7.31 -1.63 11.86
C ILE A 106 -7.25 -0.20 11.30
N GLU A 107 -7.77 0.79 12.03
CA GLU A 107 -7.76 2.19 11.62
C GLU A 107 -6.32 2.69 11.42
N ASP A 108 -5.46 2.50 12.43
CA ASP A 108 -4.12 3.07 12.41
C ASP A 108 -3.22 2.39 11.36
N CYS A 109 -3.43 1.09 11.09
CA CYS A 109 -2.79 0.40 9.98
C CYS A 109 -3.19 1.03 8.63
N ALA A 110 -4.48 1.34 8.45
CA ALA A 110 -4.98 1.99 7.25
C ALA A 110 -4.36 3.38 7.05
N LEU A 111 -4.33 4.19 8.12
CA LEU A 111 -3.75 5.53 8.12
C LEU A 111 -2.26 5.48 7.75
N ALA A 112 -1.49 4.58 8.39
CA ALA A 112 -0.07 4.42 8.14
C ALA A 112 0.22 3.92 6.71
N LEU A 113 -0.58 2.97 6.21
CA LEU A 113 -0.48 2.47 4.85
C LEU A 113 -0.78 3.57 3.83
N GLY A 114 -1.86 4.33 4.00
CA GLY A 114 -2.21 5.42 3.10
C GLY A 114 -1.15 6.52 3.08
N GLN A 115 -0.55 6.82 4.22
CA GLN A 115 0.57 7.76 4.32
C GLN A 115 1.81 7.23 3.58
N ALA A 116 2.17 5.96 3.74
CA ALA A 116 3.31 5.35 3.05
C ALA A 116 3.12 5.36 1.53
N LEU A 117 1.93 4.98 1.06
CA LEU A 117 1.56 5.04 -0.35
C LEU A 117 1.65 6.47 -0.91
N LYS A 118 1.12 7.47 -0.18
CA LYS A 118 1.20 8.87 -0.59
C LYS A 118 2.64 9.38 -0.68
N GLN A 119 3.48 9.06 0.30
CA GLN A 119 4.89 9.44 0.29
C GLN A 119 5.64 8.79 -0.87
N ALA A 120 5.39 7.50 -1.14
CA ALA A 120 6.02 6.79 -2.24
C ALA A 120 5.57 7.34 -3.61
N LEU A 121 4.31 7.75 -3.75
CA LEU A 121 3.79 8.37 -4.98
C LEU A 121 4.42 9.73 -5.31
N GLY A 122 4.97 10.44 -4.33
CA GLY A 122 5.64 11.72 -4.54
C GLY A 122 4.74 12.77 -5.22
N ASP A 123 5.23 13.35 -6.32
CA ASP A 123 4.51 14.37 -7.10
C ASP A 123 3.48 13.80 -8.07
N LYS A 124 3.30 12.47 -8.10
CA LYS A 124 2.33 11.73 -8.93
C LYS A 124 2.52 11.97 -10.44
N ARG A 125 3.69 12.42 -10.87
CA ARG A 125 3.95 12.55 -12.31
C ARG A 125 4.10 11.18 -12.93
N GLY A 126 3.54 11.06 -14.13
CA GLY A 126 3.69 9.86 -14.93
C GLY A 126 2.85 8.66 -14.50
N ILE A 127 1.96 8.80 -13.50
CA ILE A 127 1.13 7.68 -13.05
C ILE A 127 -0.18 7.58 -13.85
N GLY A 128 -0.79 6.40 -13.88
CA GLY A 128 -2.11 6.19 -14.49
C GLY A 128 -3.25 6.98 -13.82
N ARG A 129 -3.07 7.35 -12.54
CA ARG A 129 -3.96 8.15 -11.67
C ARG A 129 -5.30 7.50 -11.33
N TYR A 130 -5.94 6.89 -12.31
CA TYR A 130 -7.24 6.25 -12.21
C TYR A 130 -7.10 4.73 -12.26
N GLY A 131 -8.05 4.03 -11.66
CA GLY A 131 -8.19 2.59 -11.84
C GLY A 131 -9.62 2.12 -11.60
N PHE A 132 -9.94 0.96 -12.15
CA PHE A 132 -11.25 0.33 -12.05
C PHE A 132 -11.15 -1.20 -12.10
N ALA A 133 -11.97 -1.90 -11.31
CA ALA A 133 -12.02 -3.36 -11.28
C ALA A 133 -13.45 -3.88 -11.08
N LEU A 134 -13.75 -5.02 -11.74
CA LEU A 134 -15.06 -5.69 -11.82
C LEU A 134 -14.96 -7.13 -11.23
N PRO A 135 -16.07 -7.90 -11.07
CA PRO A 135 -16.33 -8.77 -9.91
C PRO A 135 -15.42 -10.01 -9.77
N MET A 136 -15.42 -10.61 -8.58
CA MET A 136 -14.68 -11.82 -8.24
C MET A 136 -15.63 -12.91 -7.71
N ASP A 137 -15.75 -14.01 -8.45
CA ASP A 137 -16.52 -15.20 -8.08
C ASP A 137 -18.01 -14.90 -7.81
N GLU A 138 -18.64 -15.54 -6.81
CA GLU A 138 -20.05 -15.31 -6.48
C GLU A 138 -20.28 -13.97 -5.75
N SER A 139 -19.19 -13.32 -5.30
CA SER A 139 -19.20 -12.02 -4.65
C SER A 139 -18.85 -10.90 -5.65
N ALA A 140 -19.84 -10.11 -6.05
CA ALA A 140 -19.62 -9.00 -6.95
C ALA A 140 -19.11 -7.75 -6.20
N ALA A 141 -17.80 -7.52 -6.23
CA ALA A 141 -17.19 -6.27 -5.79
C ALA A 141 -16.76 -5.38 -6.97
N GLU A 142 -16.89 -4.06 -6.81
CA GLU A 142 -16.44 -3.06 -7.77
C GLU A 142 -15.68 -1.96 -7.03
N ALA A 143 -14.55 -1.50 -7.61
CA ALA A 143 -13.82 -0.35 -7.11
C ALA A 143 -13.53 0.65 -8.24
N ARG A 144 -13.64 1.95 -7.93
CA ARG A 144 -13.23 3.06 -8.80
C ARG A 144 -12.39 4.03 -7.97
N LEU A 145 -11.14 4.27 -8.41
CA LEU A 145 -10.16 5.07 -7.67
C LEU A 145 -9.67 6.24 -8.51
N ASP A 146 -9.48 7.39 -7.85
CA ASP A 146 -8.74 8.54 -8.36
C ASP A 146 -7.71 8.99 -7.30
N LEU A 147 -6.41 8.96 -7.65
CA LEU A 147 -5.29 9.47 -6.83
C LEU A 147 -5.22 11.01 -6.86
N SER A 148 -6.35 11.64 -6.57
CA SER A 148 -6.65 13.05 -6.85
C SER A 148 -6.00 14.07 -5.90
N GLY A 149 -5.47 13.61 -4.77
CA GLY A 149 -5.05 14.45 -3.65
C GLY A 149 -6.19 14.83 -2.71
N ARG A 150 -7.45 14.50 -3.05
CA ARG A 150 -8.64 14.81 -2.26
C ARG A 150 -9.21 13.53 -1.65
N PRO A 151 -9.29 13.44 -0.31
CA PRO A 151 -9.86 12.27 0.35
C PRO A 151 -11.38 12.26 0.18
N TYR A 152 -11.91 11.14 -0.32
CA TYR A 152 -13.36 10.90 -0.38
C TYR A 152 -13.62 9.40 -0.47
N PHE A 153 -14.62 8.90 0.25
CA PHE A 153 -14.94 7.48 0.25
C PHE A 153 -16.44 7.25 0.23
N VAL A 154 -16.90 6.38 -0.67
CA VAL A 154 -18.27 5.90 -0.76
C VAL A 154 -18.27 4.38 -0.71
N PHE A 155 -19.10 3.83 0.18
CA PHE A 155 -19.30 2.38 0.30
C PHE A 155 -20.77 2.03 0.03
N GLU A 156 -20.99 1.08 -0.88
CA GLU A 156 -22.31 0.53 -1.20
C GLU A 156 -22.34 -0.98 -1.00
N GLY A 157 -22.92 -1.43 0.11
CA GLY A 157 -23.05 -2.85 0.41
C GLY A 157 -23.37 -3.08 1.87
N SER A 158 -23.65 -4.33 2.21
CA SER A 158 -23.79 -4.80 3.59
C SER A 158 -23.20 -6.20 3.69
N PHE A 159 -22.76 -6.58 4.88
CA PHE A 159 -22.23 -7.92 5.12
C PHE A 159 -23.26 -8.76 5.89
N PRO A 160 -23.47 -10.03 5.52
CA PRO A 160 -24.47 -10.90 6.14
C PRO A 160 -24.12 -11.39 7.55
N ARG A 161 -22.93 -11.07 8.07
CA ARG A 161 -22.49 -11.40 9.44
C ARG A 161 -21.77 -10.22 10.06
N GLU A 162 -21.74 -10.16 11.39
CA GLU A 162 -21.11 -9.08 12.15
C GLU A 162 -19.58 -9.15 12.18
N ARG A 163 -18.98 -10.36 12.10
CA ARG A 163 -17.52 -10.56 12.15
C ARG A 163 -17.02 -11.64 11.18
N VAL A 164 -15.80 -11.46 10.69
CA VAL A 164 -15.01 -12.44 9.93
C VAL A 164 -13.74 -12.75 10.70
N GLY A 165 -13.62 -13.96 11.26
CA GLY A 165 -12.55 -14.23 12.21
C GLY A 165 -12.65 -13.25 13.38
N GLU A 166 -11.58 -12.53 13.64
CA GLU A 166 -11.48 -11.50 14.68
C GLU A 166 -12.05 -10.14 14.25
N VAL A 167 -12.23 -9.90 12.94
CA VAL A 167 -12.52 -8.57 12.38
C VAL A 167 -14.03 -8.31 12.24
N PRO A 168 -14.59 -7.28 12.90
CA PRO A 168 -15.92 -6.80 12.58
C PRO A 168 -16.05 -6.28 11.17
N THR A 169 -17.14 -6.66 10.53
CA THR A 169 -17.43 -6.26 9.16
C THR A 169 -17.68 -4.75 9.03
N GLU A 170 -18.05 -4.07 10.11
CA GLU A 170 -18.15 -2.60 10.14
C GLU A 170 -16.80 -1.89 9.97
N LEU A 171 -15.69 -2.55 10.33
CA LEU A 171 -14.36 -1.98 10.21
C LEU A 171 -13.80 -2.12 8.78
N VAL A 172 -14.42 -2.91 7.92
CA VAL A 172 -14.03 -3.02 6.51
C VAL A 172 -14.20 -1.70 5.76
N PRO A 173 -15.39 -1.05 5.74
CA PRO A 173 -15.51 0.30 5.17
C PRO A 173 -14.73 1.34 5.98
N HIS A 174 -14.56 1.16 7.29
CA HIS A 174 -13.73 2.05 8.10
C HIS A 174 -12.27 2.06 7.63
N PHE A 175 -11.68 0.88 7.41
CA PHE A 175 -10.33 0.71 6.88
C PHE A 175 -10.14 1.49 5.57
N PHE A 176 -11.05 1.32 4.60
CA PHE A 176 -10.91 2.00 3.31
C PHE A 176 -11.13 3.52 3.42
N ARG A 177 -12.00 3.98 4.32
CA ARG A 177 -12.15 5.41 4.61
C ARG A 177 -10.84 6.00 5.13
N SER A 178 -10.28 5.42 6.20
CA SER A 178 -9.03 5.86 6.82
C SER A 178 -7.85 5.79 5.84
N LEU A 179 -7.79 4.75 5.00
CA LEU A 179 -6.80 4.65 3.92
C LEU A 179 -6.89 5.84 2.96
N CYS A 180 -8.11 6.20 2.52
CA CYS A 180 -8.33 7.30 1.58
C CYS A 180 -7.98 8.66 2.18
N GLU A 181 -8.19 8.85 3.48
CA GLU A 181 -7.87 10.09 4.21
C GLU A 181 -6.39 10.44 4.12
N THR A 182 -5.51 9.50 4.46
CA THR A 182 -4.05 9.76 4.44
C THR A 182 -3.44 9.60 3.05
N LEU A 183 -3.99 8.73 2.20
CA LEU A 183 -3.57 8.62 0.80
C LEU A 183 -3.94 9.87 -0.01
N GLY A 184 -5.02 10.57 0.37
CA GLY A 184 -5.59 11.64 -0.43
C GLY A 184 -6.21 11.10 -1.73
N ALA A 185 -7.00 10.04 -1.61
CA ALA A 185 -7.65 9.38 -2.74
C ALA A 185 -9.17 9.49 -2.68
N ASN A 186 -9.79 9.49 -3.85
CA ASN A 186 -11.22 9.28 -3.98
C ASN A 186 -11.48 7.81 -4.35
N LEU A 187 -12.28 7.12 -3.54
CA LEU A 187 -12.61 5.71 -3.74
C LEU A 187 -14.12 5.49 -3.64
N HIS A 188 -14.69 4.89 -4.67
CA HIS A 188 -16.02 4.28 -4.62
C HIS A 188 -15.85 2.77 -4.59
N LEU A 189 -16.44 2.12 -3.59
CA LEU A 189 -16.38 0.68 -3.37
C LEU A 189 -17.79 0.14 -3.22
N ALA A 190 -18.15 -0.88 -4.00
CA ALA A 190 -19.43 -1.57 -3.88
C ALA A 190 -19.21 -3.07 -3.73
N VAL A 191 -20.08 -3.74 -2.98
CA VAL A 191 -20.03 -5.20 -2.83
C VAL A 191 -21.42 -5.81 -2.64
N ARG A 192 -21.66 -6.96 -3.28
CA ARG A 192 -22.84 -7.80 -3.12
C ARG A 192 -22.43 -9.27 -3.12
N GLY A 193 -23.12 -10.10 -2.35
CA GLY A 193 -22.84 -11.53 -2.25
C GLY A 193 -23.49 -12.13 -1.00
N ASP A 194 -23.30 -13.43 -0.82
CA ASP A 194 -23.92 -14.20 0.26
C ASP A 194 -22.92 -14.61 1.34
N ASN A 195 -21.62 -14.68 1.01
CA ASN A 195 -20.57 -15.06 1.93
C ASN A 195 -19.72 -13.85 2.31
N ALA A 196 -19.83 -13.41 3.56
CA ALA A 196 -19.08 -12.26 4.04
C ALA A 196 -17.54 -12.39 3.96
N HIS A 197 -16.97 -13.61 4.01
CA HIS A 197 -15.52 -13.78 3.77
C HIS A 197 -15.20 -13.35 2.35
N HIS A 198 -15.88 -13.95 1.38
CA HIS A 198 -15.64 -13.71 -0.03
C HIS A 198 -15.93 -12.25 -0.39
N MET A 199 -16.97 -11.64 0.19
CA MET A 199 -17.27 -10.22 0.02
C MET A 199 -16.14 -9.31 0.51
N VAL A 200 -15.60 -9.56 1.72
CA VAL A 200 -14.50 -8.74 2.25
C VAL A 200 -13.23 -8.95 1.40
N GLU A 201 -12.89 -10.19 1.09
CA GLU A 201 -11.72 -10.50 0.26
C GLU A 201 -11.83 -9.89 -1.14
N ALA A 202 -13.03 -9.92 -1.73
CA ALA A 202 -13.32 -9.28 -3.01
C ALA A 202 -13.07 -7.76 -2.93
N CYS A 203 -13.55 -7.07 -1.88
CA CYS A 203 -13.28 -5.64 -1.66
C CYS A 203 -11.77 -5.32 -1.67
N PHE A 204 -10.98 -6.05 -0.89
CA PHE A 204 -9.52 -5.85 -0.83
C PHE A 204 -8.85 -6.11 -2.18
N LYS A 205 -9.23 -7.19 -2.87
CA LYS A 205 -8.67 -7.53 -4.19
C LYS A 205 -9.03 -6.51 -5.27
N VAL A 206 -10.28 -6.03 -5.34
CA VAL A 206 -10.67 -5.04 -6.36
C VAL A 206 -10.00 -3.70 -6.13
N VAL A 207 -9.84 -3.27 -4.87
CA VAL A 207 -9.09 -2.06 -4.52
C VAL A 207 -7.61 -2.23 -4.87
N ALA A 208 -7.01 -3.38 -4.56
CA ALA A 208 -5.62 -3.68 -4.90
C ALA A 208 -5.38 -3.63 -6.42
N ARG A 209 -6.25 -4.27 -7.22
CA ARG A 209 -6.16 -4.26 -8.69
C ARG A 209 -6.34 -2.87 -9.28
N THR A 210 -7.25 -2.10 -8.70
CA THR A 210 -7.51 -0.72 -9.07
C THR A 210 -6.32 0.18 -8.74
N LEU A 211 -5.71 0.01 -7.56
CA LEU A 211 -4.50 0.71 -7.15
C LEU A 211 -3.34 0.40 -8.09
N ARG A 212 -3.16 -0.88 -8.48
CA ARG A 212 -2.12 -1.29 -9.45
C ARG A 212 -2.19 -0.52 -10.77
N GLN A 213 -3.39 -0.28 -11.28
CA GLN A 213 -3.60 0.53 -12.48
C GLN A 213 -3.21 1.99 -12.22
N ALA A 214 -3.75 2.57 -11.14
CA ALA A 214 -3.56 3.98 -10.80
C ALA A 214 -2.10 4.36 -10.51
N ILE A 215 -1.31 3.45 -9.91
CA ILE A 215 0.11 3.70 -9.60
C ILE A 215 1.06 3.36 -10.74
N ARG A 216 0.59 2.72 -11.83
CA ARG A 216 1.44 2.32 -12.94
C ARG A 216 2.08 3.55 -13.59
N ARG A 217 3.36 3.47 -13.95
CA ARG A 217 4.02 4.49 -14.77
C ARG A 217 3.59 4.37 -16.24
N GLU A 218 3.09 5.46 -16.81
CA GLU A 218 2.58 5.57 -18.18
C GLU A 218 3.19 6.75 -18.96
N GLY A 219 4.08 7.53 -18.35
CA GLY A 219 4.79 8.64 -18.98
C GLY A 219 5.50 9.52 -17.95
N ASP A 220 5.71 10.81 -18.27
CA ASP A 220 6.38 11.79 -17.40
C ASP A 220 5.49 13.01 -17.08
N GLU A 221 4.31 13.08 -17.68
CA GLU A 221 3.37 14.18 -17.51
C GLU A 221 2.58 14.05 -16.21
N LEU A 222 2.22 15.19 -15.62
CA LEU A 222 1.28 15.21 -14.51
C LEU A 222 -0.14 14.98 -15.08
N PRO A 223 -0.87 13.93 -14.65
CA PRO A 223 -2.20 13.63 -15.17
C PRO A 223 -3.26 14.57 -14.57
N SER A 224 -3.09 15.89 -14.69
CA SER A 224 -3.98 16.92 -14.13
C SER A 224 -3.95 18.20 -14.97
N THR A 225 -5.13 18.66 -15.39
CA THR A 225 -5.29 19.93 -16.11
C THR A 225 -5.06 21.15 -15.22
N LYS A 226 -5.13 21.00 -13.88
CA LYS A 226 -4.88 22.09 -12.92
C LYS A 226 -3.37 22.35 -12.72
N GLY A 227 -2.50 21.41 -13.12
CA GLY A 227 -1.06 21.51 -12.88
C GLY A 227 -0.62 21.11 -11.46
N SER A 228 -1.52 20.57 -10.63
CA SER A 228 -1.19 20.01 -9.31
C SER A 228 -2.13 18.84 -8.92
N LEU A 229 -1.68 17.97 -8.01
CA LEU A 229 -2.39 16.82 -7.40
C LEU A 229 -1.94 16.56 -5.96
#